data_AF-A0A3A8KA22-F1
#
_entry.id   AF-A0A3A8KA22-F1
#
_cell.length_a   1.000
_cell.length_b   1.000
_cell.length_c   1.000
_cell.angle_alpha   90.00
_cell.angle_beta   90.00
_cell.angle_gamma   90.00
#
_symmetry.space_group_name_H-M   'P 1'
#
loop_
_entity.id
_entity.type
_entity.pdbx_description
1 polymer ?
#
loop_
_entity_poly.entity_id
_entity_poly.type
_entity_poly.pdbx_seq_one_letter_code
_entity_poly.pdbx_strand_id
1 'polypeptide(L)'
;MAELEQEMEARDAVATERTQAVQSQVDEHEQRAYETERARQQRLARLQSAGQWMLAADQALEQGELGVDNALGIADQDFSVVRESASSAGQGMVVVYSERIRAQIALARDAASNRDVYGARIALQTAGEQLRLARAATLERSGASNTLLNP
;
A
#
# COMPACT_ATOMS: atom_id res chain seq x y z
N MET A 1 -15.11 -57.22 19.60
CA MET A 1 -16.24 -56.39 19.13
C MET A 1 -16.18 -55.01 19.76
N ALA A 2 -16.21 -54.89 21.10
CA ALA A 2 -16.14 -53.59 21.79
C ALA A 2 -14.86 -52.76 21.54
N GLU A 3 -13.67 -53.38 21.44
CA GLU A 3 -12.42 -52.65 21.16
C GLU A 3 -12.38 -52.03 19.74
N LEU A 4 -12.97 -52.68 18.75
CA LEU A 4 -13.04 -52.18 17.37
C LEU A 4 -13.99 -50.98 17.25
N GLU A 5 -15.10 -51.01 17.99
CA GLU A 5 -16.05 -49.90 18.09
C GLU A 5 -15.39 -48.67 18.75
N GLN A 6 -14.64 -48.88 19.84
CA GLN A 6 -13.88 -47.81 20.51
C GLN A 6 -12.76 -47.23 19.64
N GLU A 7 -12.05 -48.05 18.88
CA GLU A 7 -11.00 -47.57 17.97
C GLU A 7 -11.60 -46.80 16.78
N MET A 8 -12.77 -47.21 16.27
CA MET A 8 -13.49 -46.45 15.24
C MET A 8 -13.99 -45.10 15.76
N GLU A 9 -14.62 -45.05 16.94
CA GLU A 9 -15.06 -43.79 17.56
C GLU A 9 -13.89 -42.83 17.81
N ALA A 10 -12.75 -43.34 18.28
CA ALA A 10 -11.55 -42.53 18.50
C ALA A 10 -10.99 -41.95 17.19
N ARG A 11 -11.01 -42.73 16.09
CA ARG A 11 -10.58 -42.25 14.77
C ARG A 11 -11.53 -41.20 14.21
N ASP A 12 -12.84 -41.40 14.35
CA ASP A 12 -13.84 -40.44 13.89
C ASP A 12 -13.77 -39.11 14.67
N ALA A 13 -13.50 -39.18 15.98
CA ALA A 13 -13.27 -38.00 16.80
C ALA A 13 -12.04 -37.20 16.33
N VAL A 14 -10.91 -37.87 16.07
CA VAL A 14 -9.67 -37.24 15.56
C VAL A 14 -9.86 -36.69 14.14
N ALA A 15 -10.61 -37.38 13.27
CA ALA A 15 -10.92 -36.89 11.94
C ALA A 15 -11.78 -35.62 12.00
N THR A 16 -12.78 -35.60 12.87
CA THR A 16 -13.64 -34.42 13.08
C THR A 16 -12.86 -33.22 13.61
N GLU A 17 -11.98 -33.43 14.59
CA GLU A 17 -11.11 -32.38 15.14
C GLU A 17 -10.17 -31.79 14.07
N ARG A 18 -9.57 -32.66 13.23
CA ARG A 18 -8.73 -32.21 12.11
C ARG A 18 -9.52 -31.42 11.07
N THR A 19 -10.73 -31.84 10.73
CA THR A 19 -11.58 -31.11 9.79
C THR A 19 -11.98 -29.75 10.35
N GLN A 20 -12.33 -29.65 11.64
CA GLN A 20 -12.65 -28.37 12.30
C GLN A 20 -11.43 -27.43 12.36
N ALA A 21 -10.24 -27.96 12.65
CA ALA A 21 -9.00 -27.19 12.66
C ALA A 21 -8.65 -26.67 11.26
N VAL A 22 -8.79 -27.50 10.22
CA VAL A 22 -8.57 -27.08 8.82
C VAL A 22 -9.59 -26.01 8.41
N GLN A 23 -10.88 -26.19 8.75
CA GLN A 23 -11.90 -25.20 8.43
C GLN A 23 -11.60 -23.85 9.08
N SER A 24 -11.24 -23.86 10.37
CA SER A 24 -10.86 -22.63 11.10
C SER A 24 -9.65 -21.94 10.46
N GLN A 25 -8.64 -22.70 10.03
CA GLN A 25 -7.49 -22.14 9.32
C GLN A 25 -7.88 -21.53 7.97
N VAL A 26 -8.74 -22.19 7.20
CA VAL A 26 -9.23 -21.68 5.91
C VAL A 26 -9.96 -20.35 6.13
N ASP A 27 -10.87 -20.29 7.10
CA ASP A 27 -11.64 -19.09 7.42
C ASP A 27 -10.71 -17.92 7.81
N GLU A 28 -9.69 -18.17 8.62
CA GLU A 28 -8.67 -17.17 8.99
C GLU A 28 -7.82 -16.70 7.80
N HIS A 29 -7.49 -17.61 6.88
CA HIS A 29 -6.74 -17.29 5.67
C HIS A 29 -7.58 -16.45 4.70
N GLU A 30 -8.86 -16.76 4.54
CA GLU A 30 -9.80 -16.01 3.70
C GLU A 30 -9.99 -14.58 4.24
N GLN A 31 -10.17 -14.43 5.56
CA GLN A 31 -10.32 -13.12 6.18
C GLN A 31 -9.07 -12.26 5.99
N ARG A 32 -7.87 -12.82 6.22
CA ARG A 32 -6.61 -12.11 6.00
C ARG A 32 -6.39 -11.72 4.53
N ALA A 33 -6.77 -12.59 3.60
CA ALA A 33 -6.69 -12.31 2.17
C ALA A 33 -7.61 -11.14 1.79
N TYR A 34 -8.85 -11.13 2.30
CA TYR A 34 -9.80 -10.05 2.09
C TYR A 34 -9.29 -8.71 2.62
N GLU A 35 -8.79 -8.68 3.87
CA GLU A 35 -8.25 -7.48 4.49
C GLU A 35 -7.03 -6.93 3.73
N THR A 36 -6.15 -7.83 3.26
CA THR A 36 -4.98 -7.46 2.46
C THR A 36 -5.36 -6.82 1.13
N GLU A 37 -6.33 -7.42 0.41
CA GLU A 37 -6.81 -6.89 -0.86
C GLU A 37 -7.56 -5.55 -0.66
N ARG A 38 -8.37 -5.43 0.39
CA ARG A 38 -9.02 -4.17 0.75
C ARG A 38 -8.00 -3.07 1.02
N ALA A 39 -6.95 -3.36 1.79
CA ALA A 39 -5.88 -2.40 2.08
C ALA A 39 -5.13 -1.98 0.80
N ARG A 40 -4.87 -2.93 -0.10
CA ARG A 40 -4.26 -2.67 -1.40
C ARG A 40 -5.13 -1.74 -2.26
N GLN A 41 -6.44 -2.00 -2.34
CA GLN A 41 -7.37 -1.14 -3.08
C GLN A 41 -7.42 0.28 -2.50
N GLN A 42 -7.44 0.40 -1.17
CA GLN A 42 -7.37 1.69 -0.49
C GLN A 42 -6.07 2.44 -0.80
N ARG A 43 -4.92 1.75 -0.82
CA ARG A 43 -3.64 2.36 -1.22
C ARG A 43 -3.69 2.85 -2.66
N LEU A 44 -4.20 2.05 -3.59
CA LEU A 44 -4.33 2.46 -5.00
C LEU A 44 -5.23 3.69 -5.18
N ALA A 45 -6.34 3.76 -4.46
CA ALA A 45 -7.24 4.91 -4.48
C ALA A 45 -6.55 6.18 -3.96
N ARG A 46 -5.79 6.08 -2.86
CA ARG A 46 -5.03 7.20 -2.31
C ARG A 46 -3.88 7.64 -3.21
N LEU A 47 -3.12 6.70 -3.78
CA LEU A 47 -2.08 7.00 -4.77
C LEU A 47 -2.66 7.76 -5.96
N GLN A 48 -3.85 7.36 -6.43
CA GLN A 48 -4.56 8.07 -7.50
C GLN A 48 -4.97 9.48 -7.08
N SER A 49 -5.59 9.63 -5.90
CA SER A 49 -6.03 10.94 -5.41
C SER A 49 -4.85 11.90 -5.20
N ALA A 50 -3.78 11.44 -4.56
CA ALA A 50 -2.57 12.22 -4.37
C ALA A 50 -1.93 12.66 -5.70
N GLY A 51 -1.91 11.77 -6.70
CA GLY A 51 -1.46 12.10 -8.04
C GLY A 51 -2.30 13.19 -8.73
N GLN A 52 -3.61 13.21 -8.50
CA GLN A 52 -4.49 14.27 -9.01
C GLN A 52 -4.18 15.62 -8.37
N TRP A 53 -3.94 15.65 -7.06
CA TRP A 53 -3.55 16.88 -6.35
C TRP A 53 -2.18 17.41 -6.78
N MET A 54 -1.21 16.51 -7.00
CA MET A 54 0.09 16.89 -7.55
C MET A 54 -0.02 17.45 -8.98
N LEU A 55 -0.86 16.86 -9.82
CA LEU A 55 -1.12 17.37 -11.17
C LEU A 55 -1.78 18.74 -11.14
N ALA A 56 -2.78 18.94 -10.26
CA ALA A 56 -3.42 20.24 -10.08
C ALA A 56 -2.41 21.31 -9.61
N ALA A 57 -1.49 20.96 -8.70
CA ALA A 57 -0.42 21.84 -8.28
C ALA A 57 0.55 22.18 -9.42
N ASP A 58 0.97 21.21 -10.26
CA ASP A 58 1.82 21.49 -11.42
C ASP A 58 1.13 22.42 -12.43
N GLN A 59 -0.17 22.21 -12.69
CA GLN A 59 -0.97 23.07 -13.57
C GLN A 59 -1.13 24.50 -13.02
N ALA A 60 -1.27 24.65 -11.71
CA ALA A 60 -1.32 25.96 -11.05
C ALA A 60 0.04 26.68 -11.19
N LEU A 61 1.15 25.97 -10.92
CA LEU A 61 2.51 26.49 -11.10
C LEU A 61 2.79 26.91 -12.55
N GLU A 62 2.32 26.12 -13.53
CA GLU A 62 2.43 26.46 -14.94
C GLU A 62 1.69 27.75 -15.32
N GLN A 63 0.59 28.07 -14.63
CA GLN A 63 -0.17 29.31 -14.79
C GLN A 63 0.44 30.48 -14.00
N GLY A 64 1.52 30.25 -13.25
CA GLY A 64 2.17 31.24 -12.39
C GLY A 64 1.53 31.39 -11.01
N GLU A 65 0.61 30.50 -10.63
CA GLU A 65 0.04 30.46 -9.29
C GLU A 65 0.99 29.75 -8.32
N LEU A 66 1.43 30.46 -7.28
CA LEU A 66 2.36 29.92 -6.28
C LEU A 66 1.64 29.32 -5.06
N GLY A 67 0.33 29.50 -4.95
CA GLY A 67 -0.50 29.07 -3.81
C GLY A 67 -0.82 27.58 -3.78
N VAL A 68 0.18 26.72 -4.01
CA VAL A 68 -0.01 25.27 -4.18
C VAL A 68 0.04 24.46 -2.88
N ASP A 69 0.28 25.11 -1.74
CA ASP A 69 0.43 24.47 -0.42
C ASP A 69 -0.72 23.56 -0.04
N ASN A 70 -1.97 23.96 -0.32
CA ASN A 70 -3.14 23.17 0.03
C ASN A 70 -3.18 21.86 -0.77
N ALA A 71 -3.02 21.94 -2.09
CA ALA A 71 -3.02 20.77 -2.96
C ALA A 71 -1.87 19.81 -2.60
N LEU A 72 -0.66 20.36 -2.40
CA LEU A 72 0.51 19.58 -2.02
C LEU A 72 0.42 19.01 -0.59
N GLY A 73 -0.26 19.71 0.33
CA GLY A 73 -0.55 19.21 1.66
C GLY A 73 -1.51 18.02 1.66
N ILE A 74 -2.56 18.06 0.83
CA ILE A 74 -3.49 16.92 0.68
C ILE A 74 -2.76 15.71 0.08
N ALA A 75 -1.93 15.93 -0.95
CA ALA A 75 -1.12 14.86 -1.53
C ALA A 75 -0.17 14.23 -0.49
N ASP A 76 0.56 15.03 0.29
CA ASP A 76 1.45 14.53 1.36
C ASP A 76 0.69 13.67 2.38
N GLN A 77 -0.48 14.13 2.81
CA GLN A 77 -1.31 13.40 3.77
C GLN A 77 -1.72 12.02 3.22
N ASP A 78 -2.11 11.93 1.95
CA ASP A 78 -2.43 10.66 1.33
C ASP A 78 -1.24 9.72 1.24
N PHE A 79 -0.04 10.24 0.91
CA PHE A 79 1.18 9.43 0.93
C PHE A 79 1.58 8.98 2.33
N SER A 80 1.30 9.77 3.38
CA SER A 80 1.50 9.33 4.77
C SER A 80 0.63 8.11 5.09
N VAL A 81 -0.64 8.12 4.67
CA VAL A 81 -1.53 6.97 4.90
C VAL A 81 -1.14 5.76 4.06
N VAL A 82 -0.72 5.97 2.80
CA VAL A 82 -0.19 4.87 1.96
C VAL A 82 1.03 4.24 2.62
N ARG A 83 1.95 5.05 3.15
CA ARG A 83 3.15 4.58 3.86
C ARG A 83 2.78 3.74 5.08
N GLU A 84 1.87 4.23 5.93
CA GLU A 84 1.45 3.52 7.14
C GLU A 84 0.80 2.17 6.80
N SER A 85 -0.11 2.16 5.83
CA SER A 85 -0.76 0.94 5.35
C SER A 85 0.22 -0.04 4.68
N ALA A 86 1.22 0.47 3.94
CA ALA A 86 2.24 -0.35 3.32
C ALA A 86 3.19 -0.96 4.37
N SER A 87 3.54 -0.18 5.39
CA SER A 87 4.37 -0.64 6.50
C SER A 87 3.71 -1.78 7.27
N SER A 88 2.42 -1.63 7.62
CA SER A 88 1.67 -2.70 8.28
C SER A 88 1.53 -3.96 7.43
N ALA A 89 1.59 -3.82 6.10
CA ALA A 89 1.51 -4.92 5.14
C ALA A 89 2.88 -5.48 4.70
N GLY A 90 4.01 -5.01 5.27
CA GLY A 90 5.36 -5.45 4.90
C GLY A 90 5.80 -5.04 3.48
N GLN A 91 5.14 -4.05 2.86
CA GLN A 91 5.44 -3.59 1.50
C GLN A 91 6.55 -2.53 1.49
N GLY A 92 7.77 -2.94 1.82
CA GLY A 92 8.92 -2.03 1.99
C GLY A 92 9.19 -1.09 0.82
N MET A 93 9.04 -1.56 -0.43
CA MET A 93 9.22 -0.70 -1.60
C MET A 93 8.16 0.40 -1.71
N VAL A 94 6.90 0.10 -1.37
CA VAL A 94 5.82 1.11 -1.35
C VAL A 94 6.10 2.16 -0.28
N VAL A 95 6.63 1.77 0.88
CA VAL A 95 7.07 2.68 1.94
C VAL A 95 8.17 3.62 1.42
N VAL A 96 9.23 3.07 0.81
CA VAL A 96 10.35 3.85 0.26
C VAL A 96 9.89 4.85 -0.79
N TYR A 97 9.07 4.41 -1.76
CA TYR A 97 8.58 5.32 -2.79
C TYR A 97 7.66 6.40 -2.21
N SER A 98 6.80 6.06 -1.24
CA SER A 98 5.93 7.04 -0.57
C SER A 98 6.75 8.11 0.13
N GLU A 99 7.78 7.76 0.90
CA GLU A 99 8.63 8.75 1.57
C GLU A 99 9.43 9.62 0.58
N ARG A 100 9.90 9.04 -0.52
CA ARG A 100 10.57 9.82 -1.58
C ARG A 100 9.62 10.83 -2.21
N ILE A 101 8.36 10.45 -2.47
CA ILE A 101 7.36 11.38 -2.99
C ILE A 101 7.12 12.52 -2.02
N ARG A 102 6.93 12.22 -0.73
CA ARG A 102 6.72 13.23 0.32
C ARG A 102 7.89 14.21 0.42
N ALA A 103 9.12 13.72 0.33
CA ALA A 103 10.30 14.58 0.28
C ALA A 103 10.29 15.51 -0.95
N GLN A 104 9.91 14.99 -2.13
CA GLN A 104 9.78 15.82 -3.34
C GLN A 104 8.62 16.83 -3.25
N ILE A 105 7.52 16.47 -2.59
CA ILE A 105 6.42 17.40 -2.30
C ILE A 105 6.92 18.55 -1.42
N ALA A 106 7.68 18.25 -0.36
CA ALA A 106 8.28 19.29 0.48
C ALA A 106 9.20 20.21 -0.33
N LEU A 107 10.08 19.65 -1.18
CA LEU A 107 10.93 20.44 -2.07
C LEU A 107 10.12 21.32 -3.04
N ALA A 108 9.01 20.80 -3.58
CA ALA A 108 8.15 21.56 -4.47
C ALA A 108 7.49 22.76 -3.77
N ARG A 109 7.07 22.57 -2.51
CA ARG A 109 6.49 23.65 -1.68
C ARG A 109 7.53 24.72 -1.37
N ASP A 110 8.72 24.32 -0.95
CA ASP A 110 9.82 25.24 -0.65
C ASP A 110 10.22 26.04 -1.90
N ALA A 111 10.33 25.39 -3.05
CA ALA A 111 10.63 26.05 -4.32
C ALA A 111 9.52 27.04 -4.73
N ALA A 112 8.24 26.65 -4.63
CA ALA A 112 7.11 27.52 -4.92
C ALA A 112 7.08 28.76 -3.99
N SER A 113 7.35 28.57 -2.69
CA SER A 113 7.46 29.66 -1.71
C SER A 113 8.58 30.66 -2.07
N ASN A 114 9.70 30.15 -2.59
CA ASN A 114 10.82 30.94 -3.08
C ASN A 114 10.63 31.48 -4.51
N ARG A 115 9.44 31.31 -5.10
CA ARG A 115 9.11 31.69 -6.49
C ARG A 115 9.94 30.97 -7.55
N ASP A 116 10.58 29.87 -7.18
CA ASP A 116 11.28 28.97 -8.12
C ASP A 116 10.27 27.99 -8.72
N VAL A 117 9.49 28.48 -9.69
CA VAL A 117 8.50 27.68 -10.41
C VAL A 117 9.16 26.50 -11.12
N TYR A 118 10.33 26.72 -11.73
CA TYR A 118 11.03 25.67 -12.45
C TYR A 118 11.45 24.53 -11.51
N GLY A 119 12.09 24.86 -10.38
CA GLY A 119 12.47 23.88 -9.36
C GLY A 119 11.27 23.14 -8.78
N ALA A 120 10.16 23.84 -8.53
CA ALA A 120 8.93 23.23 -8.03
C ALA A 120 8.37 22.17 -9.00
N ARG A 121 8.31 22.50 -10.30
CA ARG A 121 7.82 21.57 -11.33
C ARG A 121 8.74 20.37 -11.54
N ILE A 122 10.06 20.55 -11.47
CA ILE A 122 11.02 19.43 -11.54
C ILE A 122 10.86 18.47 -10.35
N ALA A 123 10.62 19.01 -9.15
CA ALA A 123 10.33 18.19 -7.98
C ALA A 123 9.01 17.40 -8.16
N LEU A 124 7.96 18.03 -8.68
CA LEU A 124 6.69 17.36 -8.98
C LEU A 124 6.81 16.29 -10.07
N GLN A 125 7.60 16.53 -11.11
CA GLN A 125 7.88 15.52 -12.13
C GLN A 125 8.61 14.30 -11.53
N THR A 126 9.59 14.55 -10.67
CA THR A 126 10.34 13.49 -9.97
C THR A 126 9.42 12.69 -9.05
N ALA A 127 8.54 13.38 -8.32
CA ALA A 127 7.50 12.78 -7.50
C ALA A 127 6.54 11.92 -8.35
N GLY A 128 6.17 12.36 -9.54
CA GLY A 128 5.33 11.61 -10.49
C GLY A 128 5.95 10.28 -10.92
N GLU A 129 7.27 10.25 -11.15
CA GLU A 129 7.98 8.99 -11.44
C GLU A 129 7.98 8.04 -10.24
N GLN A 130 8.22 8.57 -9.02
CA GLN A 130 8.13 7.76 -7.81
C GLN A 130 6.70 7.24 -7.58
N LEU A 131 5.67 8.03 -7.90
CA LEU A 131 4.26 7.60 -7.85
C LEU A 131 3.99 6.42 -8.79
N ARG A 132 4.52 6.47 -10.02
CA ARG A 132 4.42 5.36 -10.98
C ARG A 132 5.03 4.08 -10.39
N LEU A 133 6.19 4.19 -9.75
CA LEU A 133 6.88 3.07 -9.09
C LEU A 133 6.12 2.56 -7.86
N ALA A 134 5.59 3.45 -7.01
CA ALA A 134 4.76 3.10 -5.86
C ALA A 134 3.50 2.32 -6.28
N ARG A 135 2.86 2.75 -7.38
CA ARG A 135 1.69 2.07 -7.94
C ARG A 135 2.05 0.68 -8.45
N ALA A 136 3.16 0.54 -9.18
CA ALA A 136 3.65 -0.77 -9.64
C ALA A 136 3.93 -1.71 -8.47
N ALA A 137 4.65 -1.24 -7.44
CA ALA A 137 4.95 -2.02 -6.24
C ALA A 137 3.69 -2.39 -5.43
N THR A 138 2.66 -1.54 -5.42
CA THR A 138 1.36 -1.86 -4.79
C THR A 138 0.60 -2.94 -5.57
N LEU A 139 0.79 -2.97 -6.90
CA LEU A 139 0.19 -3.97 -7.78
C LEU A 139 0.88 -5.33 -7.70
N GLU A 140 2.10 -5.42 -7.20
CA GLU A 140 2.77 -6.69 -6.93
C GLU A 140 2.06 -7.43 -5.78
N ARG A 141 1.78 -8.72 -5.99
CA ARG A 141 1.13 -9.56 -4.98
C ARG A 141 2.10 -9.76 -3.83
N SER A 142 1.72 -9.33 -2.63
CA SER A 142 2.44 -9.66 -1.39
C SER A 142 2.43 -11.18 -1.23
N GLY A 143 3.53 -11.84 -1.62
CA GLY A 143 3.65 -13.30 -1.62
C GLY A 143 4.53 -13.88 -2.74
N ALA A 144 4.83 -13.14 -3.82
CA ALA A 144 5.67 -13.68 -4.89
C ALA A 144 7.18 -13.74 -4.55
N SER A 145 7.62 -13.03 -3.51
CA SER A 145 9.06 -12.87 -3.20
C SER A 145 9.57 -13.73 -2.05
N ASN A 146 8.77 -14.62 -1.46
CA ASN A 146 9.21 -15.42 -0.31
C ASN A 146 9.00 -16.94 -0.43
N THR A 147 8.61 -17.45 -1.60
CA THR A 147 8.54 -18.91 -1.86
C THR A 147 9.91 -19.56 -2.10
N LEU A 148 11.01 -18.78 -2.10
CA LEU A 148 12.38 -19.29 -2.28
C LEU A 148 13.17 -19.45 -0.95
N LEU A 149 12.58 -19.12 0.20
CA LEU A 149 13.26 -19.12 1.51
C LEU A 149 12.59 -19.99 2.58
N ASN A 150 11.93 -21.08 2.19
CA ASN A 150 11.64 -22.19 3.10
C ASN A 150 11.99 -23.52 2.41
N PRO A 151 13.07 -24.22 2.82
CA PRO A 151 13.29 -25.62 2.47
C PRO A 151 12.25 -26.55 3.10
#